data_AF-A0A9E1LD90-F1
#
_entry.id   AF-A0A9E1LD90-F1
#
_cell.length_a   1.000
_cell.length_b   1.000
_cell.length_c   1.000
_cell.angle_alpha   90.00
_cell.angle_beta   90.00
_cell.angle_gamma   90.00
#
_symmetry.space_group_name_H-M   'P 1'
#
loop_
_entity.id
_entity.type
_entity.pdbx_description
1 polymer ?
#
loop_
_entity_poly.entity_id
_entity_poly.type
_entity_poly.pdbx_seq_one_letter_code
_entity_poly.pdbx_strand_id
1 'polypeptide(L)'
;MIVLSGIGVTLIGLNHYFDIWAQNHITLDLIVSIIFIAAQTLIMFFFVGTGVNVREYLELHSELGDSLYKQMFAIKRKLYPPTMMVTILFMVMVIMDGVYFIGKASEWWFHILYLLTLYYFFKATIVQHNSFKESTEIVLSMTGTSREEK
;
A
#
# COMPACT_ATOMS: atom_id res chain seq x y z
N MET A 1 8.74 -2.47 1.43
CA MET A 1 7.56 -2.29 0.55
C MET A 1 7.13 -0.83 0.49
N ILE A 2 6.79 -0.21 1.62
CA ILE A 2 6.46 1.23 1.69
C ILE A 2 7.55 2.12 1.05
N VAL A 3 8.83 1.91 1.39
CA VAL A 3 9.94 2.69 0.81
C VAL A 3 10.04 2.52 -0.71
N LEU A 4 9.89 1.30 -1.22
CA LEU A 4 9.91 1.03 -2.66
C LEU A 4 8.75 1.73 -3.39
N SER A 5 7.55 1.67 -2.82
CA SER A 5 6.39 2.40 -3.36
C SER A 5 6.60 3.92 -3.33
N GLY A 6 7.24 4.46 -2.30
CA GLY A 6 7.53 5.89 -2.19
C GLY A 6 8.58 6.36 -3.20
N ILE A 7 9.61 5.55 -3.44
CA ILE A 7 10.56 5.77 -4.53
C ILE A 7 9.83 5.77 -5.87
N GLY A 8 8.93 4.81 -6.10
CA GLY A 8 8.15 4.73 -7.34
C GLY A 8 7.33 6.00 -7.60
N VAL A 9 6.55 6.47 -6.63
CA VAL A 9 5.75 7.71 -6.78
C VAL A 9 6.66 8.89 -7.08
N THR A 10 7.79 9.01 -6.38
CA THR A 10 8.75 10.11 -6.58
C THR A 10 9.39 10.04 -7.97
N LEU A 11 9.70 8.83 -8.46
CA LEU A 11 10.34 8.63 -9.76
C LEU A 11 9.43 9.06 -10.91
N ILE A 12 8.13 8.78 -10.83
CA ILE A 12 7.16 9.21 -11.85
C ILE A 12 7.02 10.74 -11.87
N GLY A 13 6.94 11.37 -10.70
CA GLY A 13 6.95 12.83 -10.63
C GLY A 13 8.21 13.42 -11.26
N LEU A 14 9.38 12.91 -10.90
CA LEU A 14 10.65 13.37 -11.47
C LEU A 14 10.75 13.12 -12.98
N ASN A 15 10.25 11.98 -13.46
CA ASN A 15 10.22 11.67 -14.88
C ASN A 15 9.36 12.69 -15.64
N HIS A 16 8.18 13.05 -15.11
CA HIS A 16 7.28 14.04 -15.71
C HIS A 16 7.89 15.44 -15.82
N TYR A 17 8.63 15.91 -14.81
CA TYR A 17 9.16 17.28 -14.80
C TYR A 17 10.53 17.45 -15.47
N PHE A 18 11.35 16.40 -15.49
CA PHE A 18 12.75 16.49 -15.93
C PHE A 18 13.07 15.63 -17.15
N ASP A 19 12.08 14.94 -17.74
CA ASP A 19 12.26 14.04 -18.88
C ASP A 19 13.47 13.11 -18.72
N ILE A 20 13.62 12.53 -17.52
CA ILE A 20 14.78 11.70 -17.14
C ILE A 20 14.99 10.58 -18.16
N TRP A 21 13.91 10.11 -18.79
CA TRP A 21 13.95 9.18 -19.90
C TRP A 21 13.16 9.65 -21.14
N ALA A 22 13.55 10.80 -21.71
CA ALA A 22 12.88 11.45 -22.85
C ALA A 22 12.48 10.55 -24.05
N GLN A 23 13.25 9.50 -24.37
CA GLN A 23 12.92 8.60 -25.49
C GLN A 23 11.91 7.49 -25.14
N ASN A 24 11.75 7.14 -23.86
CA ASN A 24 10.89 6.04 -23.39
C ASN A 24 10.11 6.42 -22.11
N HIS A 25 9.62 7.67 -22.04
CA HIS A 25 8.89 8.22 -20.90
C HIS A 25 7.83 7.25 -20.37
N ILE A 26 6.97 6.79 -21.29
CA ILE A 26 5.88 5.84 -21.02
C ILE A 26 6.41 4.49 -20.48
N THR A 27 7.54 3.99 -20.97
CA THR A 27 8.08 2.69 -20.55
C THR A 27 8.53 2.73 -19.09
N LEU A 28 9.16 3.83 -18.66
CA LEU A 28 9.59 3.97 -17.27
C LEU A 28 8.38 3.99 -16.33
N ASP A 29 7.35 4.78 -16.65
CA ASP A 29 6.14 4.87 -15.83
C ASP A 29 5.41 3.52 -15.72
N LEU A 30 5.38 2.73 -16.80
CA LEU A 30 4.83 1.38 -16.79
C LEU A 30 5.62 0.42 -15.90
N ILE A 31 6.96 0.43 -15.98
CA ILE A 31 7.81 -0.42 -15.13
C ILE A 31 7.62 -0.05 -13.66
N VAL A 32 7.66 1.24 -13.34
CA VAL A 32 7.44 1.72 -11.97
C VAL A 32 6.04 1.33 -11.48
N SER A 33 5.04 1.37 -12.34
CA SER A 33 3.68 0.97 -12.01
C SER A 33 3.57 -0.50 -11.65
N ILE A 34 4.22 -1.38 -12.42
CA ILE A 34 4.26 -2.81 -12.12
C ILE A 34 4.85 -3.05 -10.73
N ILE A 35 5.99 -2.41 -10.43
CA ILE A 35 6.65 -2.53 -9.12
C ILE A 35 5.76 -1.98 -8.00
N PHE A 36 5.11 -0.84 -8.23
CA PHE A 36 4.22 -0.21 -7.26
C PHE A 36 3.03 -1.10 -6.92
N ILE A 37 2.33 -1.62 -7.93
CA ILE A 37 1.17 -2.51 -7.75
C ILE A 37 1.59 -3.81 -7.08
N ALA A 38 2.73 -4.38 -7.47
CA ALA A 38 3.27 -5.57 -6.84
C ALA A 38 3.55 -5.34 -5.35
N ALA A 39 4.11 -4.18 -4.98
CA ALA A 39 4.33 -3.82 -3.58
C ALA A 39 3.02 -3.64 -2.80
N GLN A 40 2.01 -2.97 -3.37
CA GLN A 40 0.70 -2.82 -2.72
C GLN A 40 -0.02 -4.18 -2.56
N THR A 41 0.07 -5.04 -3.58
CA THR A 41 -0.49 -6.39 -3.56
C THR A 41 0.18 -7.25 -2.50
N LEU A 42 1.51 -7.16 -2.35
CA LEU A 42 2.24 -7.89 -1.31
C LEU A 42 1.82 -7.44 0.10
N ILE A 43 1.58 -6.14 0.30
CA ILE A 43 1.05 -5.62 1.56
C ILE A 43 -0.33 -6.25 1.82
N MET A 44 -1.25 -6.25 0.85
CA MET A 44 -2.55 -6.88 1.04
C MET A 44 -2.43 -8.38 1.35
N PHE A 45 -1.58 -9.12 0.63
CA PHE A 45 -1.37 -10.54 0.87
C PHE A 45 -0.80 -10.85 2.24
N PHE A 46 0.09 -10.01 2.78
CA PHE A 46 0.56 -10.15 4.15
C PHE A 46 -0.62 -10.17 5.14
N PHE A 47 -1.54 -9.19 5.07
CA PHE A 47 -2.68 -9.14 6.00
C PHE A 47 -3.72 -10.23 5.74
N VAL A 48 -3.93 -10.62 4.48
CA VAL A 48 -4.77 -11.79 4.14
C VAL A 48 -4.19 -13.03 4.81
N GLY A 49 -2.91 -13.33 4.59
CA GLY A 49 -2.22 -14.50 5.11
C GLY A 49 -2.15 -14.52 6.64
N THR A 50 -1.75 -13.41 7.27
CA THR A 50 -1.75 -13.32 8.74
C THR A 50 -3.14 -13.56 9.31
N GLY A 51 -4.19 -13.00 8.69
CA GLY A 51 -5.54 -13.18 9.19
C GLY A 51 -6.09 -14.62 9.03
N VAL A 52 -5.64 -15.37 8.03
CA VAL A 52 -5.95 -16.81 7.92
C VAL A 52 -5.20 -17.58 9.02
N ASN A 53 -3.90 -17.32 9.20
CA ASN A 53 -3.10 -17.98 10.24
C ASN A 53 -3.65 -17.75 11.66
N VAL A 54 -4.08 -16.52 11.98
CA VAL A 54 -4.70 -16.20 13.28
C VAL A 54 -5.98 -17.00 13.48
N ARG A 55 -6.81 -17.09 12.44
CA ARG A 55 -8.07 -17.83 12.51
C ARG A 55 -7.82 -19.32 12.74
N GLU A 56 -6.93 -19.92 11.96
CA GLU A 56 -6.55 -21.33 12.12
C GLU A 56 -5.97 -21.61 13.51
N TYR A 57 -5.16 -20.70 14.05
CA TYR A 57 -4.62 -20.82 15.40
C TYR A 57 -5.71 -20.81 16.48
N LEU A 58 -6.69 -19.92 16.37
CA LEU A 58 -7.80 -19.80 17.32
C LEU A 58 -8.81 -20.97 17.21
N GLU A 59 -8.97 -21.55 16.02
CA GLU A 59 -9.77 -22.77 15.84
C GLU A 59 -9.14 -23.97 16.58
N LEU A 60 -7.81 -23.99 16.73
CA LEU A 60 -7.07 -25.01 17.49
C LEU A 60 -6.99 -24.72 19.00
N HIS A 61 -7.17 -23.47 19.41
CA HIS A 61 -7.02 -23.00 20.81
C HIS A 61 -8.25 -22.20 21.25
N SER A 62 -9.39 -22.89 21.33
CA SER A 62 -10.70 -22.31 21.65
C SER A 62 -10.75 -21.53 22.98
N GLU A 63 -9.81 -21.79 23.89
CA GLU A 63 -9.63 -21.12 25.18
C GLU A 63 -9.20 -19.65 25.07
N LEU A 64 -8.58 -19.23 23.96
CA LEU A 64 -8.19 -17.82 23.72
C LEU A 64 -9.35 -16.93 23.26
N GLY A 65 -10.46 -17.54 22.83
CA GLY A 65 -11.69 -16.85 22.39
C GLY A 65 -11.54 -15.97 21.14
N ASP A 66 -12.65 -15.39 20.67
CA ASP A 66 -12.72 -14.65 19.39
C ASP A 66 -12.12 -13.22 19.42
N SER A 67 -11.50 -12.82 20.53
CA SER A 67 -11.05 -11.45 20.74
C SER A 67 -9.94 -11.06 19.75
N LEU A 68 -8.96 -11.94 19.53
CA LEU A 68 -7.85 -11.74 18.60
C LEU A 68 -8.30 -11.75 17.15
N TYR A 69 -9.28 -12.60 16.81
CA TYR A 69 -9.89 -12.62 15.48
C TYR A 69 -10.61 -11.30 15.15
N LYS A 70 -11.39 -10.77 16.10
CA LYS A 70 -12.09 -9.48 15.94
C LYS A 70 -11.10 -8.32 15.75
N GLN A 71 -9.98 -8.34 16.48
CA GLN A 71 -8.92 -7.33 16.31
C GLN A 71 -8.30 -7.42 14.91
N MET A 72 -7.97 -8.63 14.45
CA MET A 72 -7.43 -8.85 13.10
C MET A 72 -8.40 -8.40 12.00
N PHE A 73 -9.70 -8.63 12.19
CA PHE A 73 -10.74 -8.14 11.27
C PHE A 73 -10.82 -6.61 11.25
N ALA A 74 -10.72 -5.97 12.42
CA ALA A 74 -10.72 -4.50 12.53
C ALA A 74 -9.51 -3.87 11.80
N ILE A 75 -8.33 -4.49 11.89
CA ILE A 75 -7.12 -4.07 11.17
C ILE A 75 -7.38 -4.07 9.66
N LYS A 76 -7.91 -5.16 9.10
CA LYS A 76 -8.21 -5.27 7.65
C LYS A 76 -9.15 -4.15 7.18
N ARG A 77 -10.22 -3.88 7.96
CA ARG A 77 -11.20 -2.82 7.64
C ARG A 77 -10.59 -1.42 7.65
N LYS A 78 -9.60 -1.16 8.50
CA LYS A 78 -8.88 0.12 8.58
C LYS A 78 -7.87 0.26 7.42
N LEU A 79 -7.20 -0.83 7.08
CA LEU A 79 -6.11 -0.87 6.11
C LEU A 79 -6.56 -0.84 4.65
N TYR A 80 -7.59 -1.60 4.29
CA TYR A 80 -7.93 -1.86 2.89
C TYR A 80 -8.44 -0.62 2.16
N PRO A 81 -9.37 0.20 2.71
CA PRO A 81 -9.85 1.39 2.01
C PRO A 81 -8.75 2.39 1.59
N PRO A 82 -7.82 2.83 2.48
CA PRO A 82 -6.77 3.74 2.07
C PRO A 82 -5.77 3.11 1.09
N THR A 83 -5.47 1.82 1.25
CA THR A 83 -4.54 1.10 0.36
C THR A 83 -5.11 0.92 -1.06
N MET A 84 -6.40 0.62 -1.17
CA MET A 84 -7.08 0.56 -2.47
C MET A 84 -7.15 1.94 -3.13
N MET A 85 -7.46 2.99 -2.35
CA MET A 85 -7.57 4.35 -2.88
C MET A 85 -6.25 4.84 -3.46
N VAL A 86 -5.13 4.66 -2.76
CA VAL A 86 -3.82 5.06 -3.30
C VAL A 86 -3.48 4.28 -4.58
N THR A 87 -3.85 2.99 -4.65
CA THR A 87 -3.61 2.16 -5.84
C THR A 87 -4.41 2.66 -7.04
N ILE A 88 -5.70 2.97 -6.85
CA ILE A 88 -6.55 3.51 -7.93
C ILE A 88 -6.03 4.87 -8.40
N LEU A 89 -5.72 5.76 -7.46
CA LEU A 89 -5.21 7.10 -7.76
C LEU A 89 -3.90 7.05 -8.53
N PHE A 90 -2.98 6.20 -8.08
CA PHE A 90 -1.72 5.97 -8.77
C PHE A 90 -1.94 5.47 -10.20
N MET A 91 -2.85 4.51 -10.42
CA MET A 91 -3.16 4.01 -11.75
C MET A 91 -3.74 5.09 -12.67
N VAL A 92 -4.70 5.88 -12.15
CA VAL A 92 -5.30 6.98 -12.91
C VAL A 92 -4.25 8.03 -13.25
N MET A 93 -3.38 8.38 -12.30
CA MET A 93 -2.27 9.32 -12.51
C MET A 93 -1.35 8.88 -13.64
N VAL A 94 -0.89 7.62 -13.65
CA VAL A 94 0.01 7.11 -14.68
C VAL A 94 -0.65 7.05 -16.05
N ILE A 95 -1.91 6.62 -16.13
CA ILE A 95 -2.66 6.63 -17.39
C ILE A 95 -2.80 8.06 -17.92
N MET A 96 -3.12 9.01 -17.05
CA MET A 96 -3.26 10.41 -17.44
C MET A 96 -1.93 11.02 -17.90
N ASP A 97 -0.81 10.64 -17.28
CA ASP A 97 0.53 11.06 -17.73
C ASP A 97 0.84 10.55 -19.15
N GLY A 98 0.57 9.27 -19.41
CA GLY A 98 0.72 8.70 -20.75
C GLY A 98 -0.17 9.37 -21.80
N VAL A 99 -1.40 9.74 -21.44
CA VAL A 99 -2.33 10.46 -22.35
C VAL A 99 -1.86 11.90 -22.60
N TYR A 100 -1.30 12.57 -21.60
CA TYR A 100 -0.67 13.89 -21.76
C TYR A 100 0.51 13.81 -22.73
N PHE A 101 1.39 12.82 -22.59
CA PHE A 101 2.55 12.65 -23.46
C PHE A 101 2.18 12.43 -24.94
N ILE A 102 1.01 11.84 -25.22
CA ILE A 102 0.49 11.67 -26.59
C ILE A 102 -0.21 12.95 -27.11
N GLY A 103 -0.22 14.03 -26.32
CA GLY A 103 -0.81 15.33 -26.69
C GLY A 103 -2.34 15.36 -26.63
N LYS A 104 -2.96 14.42 -25.88
CA LYS A 104 -4.42 14.22 -25.85
C LYS A 104 -5.09 14.74 -24.56
N ALA A 105 -4.30 15.19 -23.58
CA ALA A 105 -4.80 15.73 -22.31
C ALA A 105 -4.03 16.98 -21.89
N SER A 106 -4.62 17.75 -20.97
CA SER A 106 -3.95 18.88 -20.31
C SER A 106 -3.06 18.38 -19.18
N GLU A 107 -1.87 18.97 -19.07
CA GLU A 107 -0.88 18.71 -18.02
C GLU A 107 -1.43 18.92 -16.61
N TRP A 108 -2.36 19.86 -16.46
CA TRP A 108 -2.96 20.20 -15.16
C TRP A 108 -3.62 19.01 -14.46
N TRP A 109 -4.15 18.05 -15.24
CA TRP A 109 -4.72 16.84 -14.67
C TRP A 109 -3.67 15.98 -13.96
N PHE A 110 -2.46 15.91 -14.51
CA PHE A 110 -1.35 15.20 -13.88
C PHE A 110 -1.01 15.83 -12.54
N HIS A 111 -0.85 17.15 -12.47
CA HIS A 111 -0.48 17.86 -11.24
C HIS A 111 -1.49 17.62 -10.10
N ILE A 112 -2.78 17.70 -10.41
CA ILE A 112 -3.85 17.45 -9.43
C ILE A 112 -3.79 16.00 -8.94
N LEU A 113 -3.69 15.04 -9.86
CA LEU A 113 -3.64 13.62 -9.52
C LEU A 113 -2.37 13.23 -8.77
N TYR A 114 -1.23 13.85 -9.10
CA TYR A 114 0.04 13.61 -8.46
C TYR A 114 0.04 14.08 -7.00
N LEU A 115 -0.43 15.31 -6.74
CA LEU A 115 -0.57 15.83 -5.37
C LEU A 115 -1.55 14.99 -4.54
N LEU A 116 -2.66 14.59 -5.13
CA LEU A 116 -3.66 13.76 -4.46
C LEU A 116 -3.09 12.35 -4.17
N THR A 117 -2.37 11.76 -5.12
CA THR A 117 -1.69 10.47 -4.95
C THR A 117 -0.64 10.54 -3.84
N LEU A 118 0.17 11.59 -3.79
CA LEU A 118 1.13 11.82 -2.70
C LEU A 118 0.44 11.89 -1.34
N TYR A 119 -0.62 12.70 -1.22
CA TYR A 119 -1.37 12.82 0.03
C TYR A 119 -1.94 11.47 0.50
N TYR A 120 -2.57 10.73 -0.40
CA TYR A 120 -3.11 9.40 -0.07
C TYR A 120 -2.02 8.37 0.17
N PHE A 121 -0.87 8.49 -0.47
CA PHE A 121 0.29 7.62 -0.25
C PHE A 121 0.84 7.77 1.16
N PHE A 122 1.03 9.00 1.65
CA PHE A 122 1.44 9.22 3.04
C PHE A 122 0.39 8.70 4.03
N LYS A 123 -0.90 9.00 3.79
CA LYS A 123 -1.99 8.52 4.63
C LYS A 123 -2.04 6.98 4.68
N ALA A 124 -1.96 6.32 3.53
CA ALA A 124 -1.96 4.86 3.43
C ALA A 124 -0.73 4.26 4.11
N THR A 125 0.45 4.86 3.92
CA THR A 125 1.71 4.45 4.56
C THR A 125 1.60 4.44 6.09
N ILE A 126 1.06 5.51 6.68
CA ILE A 126 0.90 5.60 8.13
C ILE A 126 -0.06 4.51 8.64
N VAL A 127 -1.19 4.32 7.94
CA VAL A 127 -2.16 3.27 8.30
C VAL A 127 -1.53 1.89 8.17
N GLN A 128 -0.84 1.62 7.07
CA GLN A 128 -0.13 0.35 6.83
C GLN A 128 0.85 0.06 7.95
N HIS A 129 1.72 1.00 8.29
CA HIS A 129 2.72 0.84 9.35
C HIS A 129 2.08 0.53 10.72
N ASN A 130 1.03 1.28 11.08
CA ASN A 130 0.31 1.03 12.34
C ASN A 130 -0.37 -0.34 12.33
N SER A 131 -1.00 -0.72 11.22
CA SER A 131 -1.61 -2.04 11.06
C SER A 131 -0.57 -3.18 11.11
N PHE A 132 0.65 -2.97 10.60
CA PHE A 132 1.73 -3.95 10.72
C PHE A 132 2.13 -4.17 12.18
N LYS A 133 2.24 -3.08 12.96
CA LYS A 133 2.51 -3.17 14.41
C LYS A 133 1.39 -3.90 15.16
N GLU A 134 0.14 -3.47 14.96
CA GLU A 134 -1.04 -4.10 15.57
C GLU A 134 -1.13 -5.60 15.22
N SER A 135 -0.84 -5.96 13.96
CA SER A 135 -0.82 -7.37 13.51
C SER A 135 0.29 -8.19 14.17
N THR A 136 1.47 -7.62 14.35
CA THR A 136 2.61 -8.28 15.02
C THR A 136 2.32 -8.52 16.50
N GLU A 137 1.67 -7.56 17.16
CA GLU A 137 1.26 -7.68 18.56
C GLU A 137 0.25 -8.83 18.76
N ILE A 138 -0.72 -8.96 17.86
CA ILE A 138 -1.65 -10.11 17.85
C ILE A 138 -0.88 -11.42 17.73
N VAL A 139 0.10 -11.50 16.83
CA VAL A 139 0.92 -12.71 16.66
C VAL A 139 1.76 -13.02 17.90
N LEU A 140 2.35 -12.02 18.54
CA LEU A 140 3.11 -12.20 19.78
C LEU A 140 2.22 -12.65 20.95
N SER A 141 0.99 -12.16 21.02
CA SER A 141 0.01 -12.57 22.02
C SER A 141 -0.38 -14.05 21.90
N MET A 142 -0.37 -14.59 20.68
CA MET A 142 -0.62 -16.01 20.42
C MET A 142 0.55 -16.90 20.87
N THR A 143 1.80 -16.44 20.77
CA THR A 143 2.97 -17.26 21.16
C THR A 143 3.34 -17.14 22.64
N GLY A 144 2.54 -16.44 23.44
CA GLY A 144 2.84 -16.17 24.86
C GLY A 144 4.12 -15.36 25.08
N THR A 145 4.63 -14.73 24.02
CA THR A 145 5.86 -13.90 24.05
C THR A 145 5.50 -12.42 24.15
N SER A 146 4.49 -12.11 24.96
CA SER A 146 4.29 -10.74 25.45
C SER A 146 5.61 -10.33 26.08
N ARG A 147 6.26 -9.28 25.55
CA ARG A 147 7.38 -8.67 26.26
C ARG A 147 6.86 -8.31 27.64
N GLU A 148 7.29 -9.06 28.66
CA GLU A 148 7.24 -8.60 30.03
C GLU A 148 8.05 -7.31 30.06
N GLU A 149 7.34 -6.17 30.03
CA GLU A 149 7.92 -4.90 30.46
C GLU A 149 8.31 -5.08 31.93
N LYS A 150 9.59 -5.35 32.16
CA LYS A 150 10.26 -5.07 33.42
C LYS A 150 10.82 -3.66 33.40
#